data_AF-A0A972IAV0-F1
#
_entry.id   AF-A0A972IAV0-F1
#
_cell.length_a   1.000
_cell.length_b   1.000
_cell.length_c   1.000
_cell.angle_alpha   90.00
_cell.angle_beta   90.00
_cell.angle_gamma   90.00
#
_symmetry.space_group_name_H-M   'P 1'
#
loop_
_entity.id
_entity.type
_entity.pdbx_description
1 polymer ?
#
loop_
_entity_poly.entity_id
_entity_poly.type
_entity_poly.pdbx_seq_one_letter_code
_entity_poly.pdbx_strand_id
1 'polypeptide(L)'
;MNRRDLIFLAISVALHGALVALFLTLPLSLPDEFEFALPVEVQFGIVEEIEAEPEPLPEPEPEAPPKPKKPRGPALASSDGDETEAPEPKPEERRPVEKASEPSRIPAGSHIALRIDMTRVRESRLSAAARKLIRQIPDWHLIAGGSGIDPIDGLDRLLIATPDPRRRDLIVLAGKSVGDRSMIREAAETIAASQGRAIEFRRENGVEQAPWYSLDPTERVIAIVGPQHFTISPPGALGTLLAMARHRERTAQDEGLERARGADALLSLGEDEAISIEVENVPSYARRLPCPVPEKGRASIRETASGVAIDAAVFYAEGDGASEAAACWERVRAVYASHLLVRLVGLGPALDGARIELDQSSVRISVALTDVQARQVLDLVGAQIARLTGYRPPREPTPEPAADEAPALEAP
;
A
#
# COMPACT_ATOMS: atom_id res chain seq x y z
N MET A 1 -15.76 23.30 -1.96
CA MET A 1 -15.11 22.02 -1.62
C MET A 1 -14.01 21.80 -2.65
N ASN A 2 -12.76 21.73 -2.22
CA ASN A 2 -11.61 21.80 -3.12
C ASN A 2 -11.23 20.42 -3.66
N ARG A 3 -10.50 20.39 -4.79
CA ARG A 3 -9.95 19.17 -5.39
C ARG A 3 -9.05 18.36 -4.43
N ARG A 4 -8.58 19.00 -3.35
CA ARG A 4 -7.88 18.40 -2.21
C ARG A 4 -8.80 17.52 -1.36
N ASP A 5 -9.92 18.07 -0.88
CA ASP A 5 -10.91 17.37 -0.03
C ASP A 5 -11.42 16.07 -0.69
N LEU A 6 -11.60 16.11 -2.01
CA LEU A 6 -12.06 14.97 -2.83
C LEU A 6 -11.15 13.74 -2.83
N ILE A 7 -9.84 13.87 -2.57
CA ILE A 7 -8.87 12.74 -2.54
C ILE A 7 -8.84 12.10 -1.16
N PHE A 8 -8.80 12.97 -0.14
CA PHE A 8 -8.94 12.57 1.25
C PHE A 8 -10.21 11.75 1.39
N LEU A 9 -11.28 12.16 0.71
CA LEU A 9 -12.52 11.44 0.64
C LEU A 9 -12.40 10.14 -0.18
N ALA A 10 -11.84 10.16 -1.38
CA ALA A 10 -11.65 8.94 -2.20
C ALA A 10 -10.87 7.83 -1.48
N ILE A 11 -9.76 8.17 -0.80
CA ILE A 11 -8.91 7.18 -0.14
C ILE A 11 -9.34 6.94 1.31
N SER A 12 -9.99 7.90 1.98
CA SER A 12 -10.86 7.57 3.12
C SER A 12 -11.89 6.53 2.69
N VAL A 13 -12.38 6.53 1.46
CA VAL A 13 -13.38 5.56 0.93
C VAL A 13 -12.76 4.31 0.30
N ALA A 14 -11.44 4.20 0.22
CA ALA A 14 -10.72 2.95 -0.03
C ALA A 14 -10.27 2.29 1.29
N LEU A 15 -9.82 3.10 2.25
CA LEU A 15 -9.57 2.68 3.63
C LEU A 15 -10.89 2.28 4.32
N HIS A 16 -11.97 2.99 4.02
CA HIS A 16 -13.35 2.53 4.24
C HIS A 16 -13.85 1.62 3.10
N GLY A 17 -13.20 1.51 1.95
CA GLY A 17 -13.44 0.39 1.01
C GLY A 17 -13.26 -0.96 1.70
N ALA A 18 -12.39 -0.99 2.72
CA ALA A 18 -12.22 -2.08 3.67
C ALA A 18 -12.95 -1.85 5.02
N LEU A 19 -12.82 -0.66 5.65
CA LEU A 19 -13.54 -0.36 6.90
C LEU A 19 -15.05 -0.26 6.70
N VAL A 20 -15.61 0.49 5.75
CA VAL A 20 -17.05 0.43 5.37
C VAL A 20 -17.51 -0.99 5.03
N ALA A 21 -16.73 -1.89 4.43
CA ALA A 21 -17.15 -3.31 4.36
C ALA A 21 -17.39 -3.94 5.77
N LEU A 22 -16.67 -3.46 6.79
CA LEU A 22 -16.78 -3.75 8.23
C LEU A 22 -17.69 -2.74 9.02
N PHE A 23 -18.13 -1.62 8.42
CA PHE A 23 -18.79 -0.45 9.03
C PHE A 23 -20.08 0.00 8.28
N LEU A 24 -20.53 -0.69 7.23
CA LEU A 24 -21.77 -0.43 6.44
C LEU A 24 -23.06 -0.79 7.21
N THR A 25 -22.96 -0.60 8.50
CA THR A 25 -23.78 -1.12 9.58
C THR A 25 -24.09 -0.01 10.60
N LEU A 26 -23.46 1.17 10.48
CA LEU A 26 -23.70 2.36 11.29
C LEU A 26 -24.55 3.44 10.62
N PRO A 27 -25.68 3.78 11.22
CA PRO A 27 -26.10 5.15 11.45
C PRO A 27 -25.62 5.62 12.83
N LEU A 28 -24.69 6.58 12.91
CA LEU A 28 -24.34 7.26 14.17
C LEU A 28 -25.01 8.63 14.26
N SER A 29 -26.00 8.74 15.15
CA SER A 29 -26.25 9.98 15.88
C SER A 29 -25.13 10.20 16.90
N LEU A 30 -24.41 11.32 16.81
CA LEU A 30 -23.34 11.70 17.75
C LEU A 30 -23.92 12.34 19.03
N PRO A 31 -23.22 12.27 20.17
CA PRO A 31 -23.44 13.20 21.28
C PRO A 31 -22.88 14.60 20.95
N ASP A 32 -23.51 15.64 21.51
CA ASP A 32 -23.44 17.03 21.01
C ASP A 32 -22.17 17.85 21.34
N GLU A 33 -21.15 17.30 21.99
CA GLU A 33 -19.99 18.08 22.46
C GLU A 33 -18.73 17.82 21.61
N PHE A 34 -18.48 18.74 20.67
CA PHE A 34 -17.29 18.76 19.81
C PHE A 34 -16.58 20.13 19.96
N GLU A 35 -15.52 20.18 20.78
CA GLU A 35 -14.61 21.33 20.79
C GLU A 35 -13.39 21.10 19.88
N PHE A 36 -13.08 22.10 19.05
CA PHE A 36 -11.91 22.11 18.17
C PHE A 36 -10.70 22.72 18.87
N ALA A 37 -9.80 21.88 19.39
CA ALA A 37 -8.43 22.28 19.69
C ALA A 37 -7.53 22.03 18.47
N LEU A 38 -7.10 23.11 17.79
CA LEU A 38 -6.05 23.05 16.77
C LEU A 38 -4.69 23.24 17.45
N PRO A 39 -3.77 22.26 17.43
CA PRO A 39 -2.37 22.53 17.72
C PRO A 39 -1.80 23.42 16.61
N VAL A 40 -1.39 24.62 16.98
CA VAL A 40 -0.55 25.49 16.14
C VAL A 40 0.88 24.96 16.24
N GLU A 41 1.56 24.88 15.09
CA GLU A 41 2.92 24.32 14.90
C GLU A 41 3.05 22.80 15.02
N VAL A 42 3.51 22.19 13.93
CA VAL A 42 4.23 20.91 13.92
C VAL A 42 5.63 21.24 13.40
N GLN A 43 6.63 21.16 14.26
CA GLN A 43 8.02 21.29 13.83
C GLN A 43 8.39 20.11 12.94
N PHE A 44 8.92 20.41 11.76
CA PHE A 44 9.54 19.39 10.91
C PHE A 44 10.88 19.02 11.53
N GLY A 45 11.01 17.78 11.99
CA GLY A 45 12.31 17.17 12.28
C GLY A 45 13.08 17.00 10.99
N ILE A 46 13.80 18.04 10.59
CA ILE A 46 14.73 18.00 9.46
C ILE A 46 15.97 17.23 9.90
N VAL A 47 16.41 16.38 8.98
CA VAL A 47 17.68 15.64 8.92
C VAL A 47 18.79 16.28 9.75
N GLU A 48 19.41 15.51 10.64
CA GLU A 48 20.72 15.84 11.20
C GLU A 48 21.76 15.63 10.09
N GLU A 49 21.96 16.69 9.31
CA GLU A 49 22.96 16.77 8.26
C GLU A 49 24.34 16.79 8.90
N ILE A 50 25.17 15.79 8.57
CA ILE A 50 26.55 15.70 9.06
C ILE A 50 27.38 16.77 8.35
N GLU A 51 27.33 17.99 8.88
CA GLU A 51 28.25 19.05 8.51
C GLU A 51 29.58 18.80 9.22
N ALA A 52 30.56 18.29 8.47
CA ALA A 52 31.91 18.09 8.97
C ALA A 52 32.60 19.44 9.14
N GLU A 53 32.59 19.99 10.36
CA GLU A 53 33.49 21.09 10.72
C GLU A 53 34.94 20.66 10.44
N PRO A 54 35.72 21.43 9.67
CA PRO A 54 37.14 21.14 9.50
C PRO A 54 37.84 21.37 10.84
N GLU A 55 38.48 20.32 11.39
CA GLU A 55 39.29 20.43 12.60
C GLU A 55 40.27 21.61 12.47
N PRO A 56 40.28 22.57 13.41
CA PRO A 56 41.21 23.68 13.34
C PRO A 56 42.64 23.15 13.47
N LEU A 57 43.43 23.38 12.42
CA LEU A 57 44.86 23.05 12.41
C LEU A 57 45.53 23.68 13.64
N PRO A 58 46.23 22.90 14.48
CA PRO A 58 46.93 23.46 15.64
C PRO A 58 47.99 24.47 15.17
N GLU A 59 48.03 25.63 15.81
CA GLU A 59 49.05 26.64 15.53
C GLU A 59 50.45 26.06 15.76
N PRO A 60 51.42 26.31 14.86
CA PRO A 60 52.77 25.76 15.00
C PRO A 60 53.53 26.44 16.14
N GLU A 61 53.72 25.73 17.25
CA GLU A 61 54.73 26.10 18.25
C GLU A 61 56.14 26.14 17.59
N PRO A 62 56.99 27.13 17.92
CA PRO A 62 58.25 27.34 17.23
C PRO A 62 59.29 26.25 17.50
N GLU A 63 60.00 25.85 16.43
CA GLU A 63 61.01 24.77 16.47
C GLU A 63 62.15 25.04 17.48
N ALA A 64 62.30 24.13 18.46
CA ALA A 64 63.52 23.97 19.23
C ALA A 64 64.43 22.91 18.58
N PRO A 65 65.77 23.11 18.53
CA PRO A 65 66.64 22.39 17.61
C PRO A 65 66.95 20.91 18.00
N PRO A 66 67.28 20.04 17.03
CA PRO A 66 67.29 18.59 17.21
C PRO A 66 68.64 17.99 17.62
N LYS A 67 68.61 16.84 18.34
CA LYS A 67 69.60 15.71 18.40
C LYS A 67 69.27 14.77 19.60
N PRO A 68 69.79 13.53 19.68
CA PRO A 68 69.95 12.52 18.62
C PRO A 68 69.51 11.08 19.03
N LYS A 69 69.51 10.19 18.04
CA LYS A 69 69.18 8.74 18.02
C LYS A 69 69.62 7.84 19.21
N LYS A 70 68.77 6.79 19.43
CA LYS A 70 69.08 5.36 19.74
C LYS A 70 69.53 5.01 21.19
N PRO A 71 69.46 3.71 21.62
CA PRO A 71 68.57 2.60 21.20
C PRO A 71 68.12 1.63 22.35
N ARG A 72 67.31 0.60 22.00
CA ARG A 72 67.30 -0.81 22.52
C ARG A 72 67.49 -1.08 24.03
N GLY A 73 66.53 -1.77 24.64
CA GLY A 73 66.76 -2.57 25.86
C GLY A 73 65.47 -3.14 26.47
N PRO A 74 65.38 -4.45 26.82
CA PRO A 74 64.15 -5.05 27.35
C PRO A 74 64.23 -5.46 28.84
N ALA A 75 63.09 -5.97 29.32
CA ALA A 75 62.92 -7.03 30.33
C ALA A 75 62.57 -6.65 31.78
N LEU A 76 61.84 -7.59 32.42
CA LEU A 76 61.66 -7.80 33.88
C LEU A 76 60.80 -6.74 34.62
N ALA A 77 60.08 -7.04 35.71
CA ALA A 77 59.72 -8.32 36.34
C ALA A 77 58.52 -8.16 37.32
N SER A 78 57.79 -9.26 37.50
CA SER A 78 57.27 -9.85 38.75
C SER A 78 56.63 -9.01 39.87
N SER A 79 55.41 -9.44 40.24
CA SER A 79 54.82 -9.54 41.60
C SER A 79 53.51 -10.32 41.38
N ASP A 80 53.31 -11.59 41.77
CA ASP A 80 53.32 -12.16 43.13
C ASP A 80 52.64 -11.21 44.14
N GLY A 81 51.51 -11.50 44.77
CA GLY A 81 50.64 -12.69 44.73
C GLY A 81 49.91 -12.75 46.07
N ASP A 82 48.60 -13.01 46.10
CA ASP A 82 47.91 -13.29 47.36
C ASP A 82 46.65 -14.15 47.17
N GLU A 83 46.17 -14.73 48.27
CA GLU A 83 45.46 -16.00 48.30
C GLU A 83 43.93 -15.91 48.09
N THR A 84 43.44 -16.82 47.26
CA THR A 84 42.27 -17.68 47.48
C THR A 84 41.16 -17.22 48.45
N GLU A 85 40.10 -16.63 47.92
CA GLU A 85 38.74 -16.89 48.40
C GLU A 85 37.87 -17.23 47.18
N ALA A 86 37.27 -18.42 47.15
CA ALA A 86 36.51 -18.93 46.01
C ALA A 86 35.02 -18.63 46.18
N PRO A 87 34.41 -17.73 45.39
CA PRO A 87 32.97 -17.51 45.41
C PRO A 87 32.26 -18.62 44.63
N GLU A 88 31.10 -19.05 45.14
CA GLU A 88 30.22 -19.97 44.42
C GLU A 88 29.85 -19.41 43.03
N PRO A 89 29.67 -20.28 42.01
CA PRO A 89 29.25 -19.81 40.70
C PRO A 89 27.85 -19.22 40.79
N LYS A 90 27.76 -17.88 40.69
CA LYS A 90 26.48 -17.19 40.51
C LYS A 90 25.73 -17.83 39.34
N PRO A 91 24.41 -18.05 39.44
CA PRO A 91 23.62 -18.42 38.28
C PRO A 91 23.86 -17.38 37.20
N GLU A 92 24.31 -17.79 36.01
CA GLU A 92 24.26 -16.92 34.85
C GLU A 92 22.78 -16.61 34.62
N GLU A 93 22.38 -15.36 34.92
CA GLU A 93 21.16 -14.78 34.39
C GLU A 93 21.25 -14.88 32.88
N ARG A 94 20.60 -15.91 32.34
CA ARG A 94 20.30 -16.02 30.91
C ARG A 94 19.46 -14.79 30.58
N ARG A 95 20.14 -13.76 30.07
CA ARG A 95 19.51 -12.59 29.46
C ARG A 95 18.37 -13.11 28.60
N PRO A 96 17.15 -12.56 28.73
CA PRO A 96 16.06 -12.92 27.83
C PRO A 96 16.60 -12.83 26.40
N VAL A 97 16.49 -13.92 25.64
CA VAL A 97 16.77 -13.87 24.22
C VAL A 97 15.70 -12.95 23.66
N GLU A 98 16.11 -11.73 23.36
CA GLU A 98 15.30 -10.69 22.75
C GLU A 98 14.72 -11.29 21.45
N LYS A 99 13.45 -11.69 21.52
CA LYS A 99 12.73 -12.16 20.34
C LYS A 99 12.66 -10.95 19.43
N ALA A 100 13.43 -10.99 18.34
CA ALA A 100 13.32 -10.01 17.28
C ALA A 100 11.84 -9.85 16.91
N SER A 101 11.33 -8.62 17.06
CA SER A 101 9.99 -8.26 16.61
C SER A 101 9.90 -8.53 15.10
N GLU A 102 8.75 -9.04 14.65
CA GLU A 102 8.59 -9.42 13.25
C GLU A 102 8.88 -8.21 12.32
N PRO A 103 9.72 -8.38 11.28
CA PRO A 103 10.11 -7.28 10.41
C PRO A 103 8.89 -6.66 9.70
N SER A 104 8.95 -5.35 9.40
CA SER A 104 7.80 -4.67 8.78
C SER A 104 7.48 -5.21 7.39
N ARG A 105 6.19 -5.14 7.04
CA ARG A 105 5.59 -5.78 5.86
C ARG A 105 5.36 -4.81 4.68
N ILE A 106 5.80 -3.56 4.82
CA ILE A 106 6.00 -2.59 3.73
C ILE A 106 7.29 -1.81 4.06
N PRO A 107 8.03 -1.27 3.07
CA PRO A 107 9.15 -0.37 3.34
C PRO A 107 8.72 0.94 4.02
N ALA A 108 9.49 1.34 5.03
CA ALA A 108 9.32 2.59 5.75
C ALA A 108 9.12 3.78 4.79
N GLY A 109 7.99 4.48 4.95
CA GLY A 109 7.63 5.66 4.16
C GLY A 109 6.56 5.42 3.07
N SER A 110 6.07 4.20 2.88
CA SER A 110 4.90 3.92 2.03
C SER A 110 3.65 3.73 2.88
N HIS A 111 2.68 4.64 2.78
CA HIS A 111 1.54 4.64 3.70
C HIS A 111 0.30 3.90 3.19
N ILE A 112 0.02 3.83 1.88
CA ILE A 112 -1.11 3.04 1.33
C ILE A 112 -0.70 2.39 -0.01
N ALA A 113 -1.01 1.10 -0.19
CA ALA A 113 -0.83 0.34 -1.43
C ALA A 113 -2.03 -0.58 -1.71
N LEU A 114 -2.66 -0.43 -2.87
CA LEU A 114 -3.72 -1.31 -3.41
C LEU A 114 -3.15 -2.12 -4.58
N ARG A 115 -3.15 -3.45 -4.46
CA ARG A 115 -2.81 -4.39 -5.54
C ARG A 115 -4.03 -5.15 -6.02
N ILE A 116 -4.11 -5.39 -7.32
CA ILE A 116 -5.19 -6.09 -7.98
C ILE A 116 -4.59 -7.06 -9.01
N ASP A 117 -4.97 -8.33 -8.92
CA ASP A 117 -4.76 -9.31 -10.00
C ASP A 117 -5.95 -9.21 -10.97
N MET A 118 -5.71 -8.55 -12.10
CA MET A 118 -6.74 -8.30 -13.10
C MET A 118 -7.14 -9.59 -13.83
N THR A 119 -6.22 -10.56 -13.96
CA THR A 119 -6.54 -11.89 -14.51
C THR A 119 -7.59 -12.58 -13.65
N ARG A 120 -7.37 -12.66 -12.33
CA ARG A 120 -8.34 -13.24 -11.38
C ARG A 120 -9.65 -12.44 -11.36
N VAL A 121 -9.60 -11.11 -11.47
CA VAL A 121 -10.81 -10.27 -11.59
C VAL A 121 -11.59 -10.54 -12.89
N ARG A 122 -10.93 -10.78 -14.02
CA ARG A 122 -11.58 -11.15 -15.30
C ARG A 122 -12.27 -12.51 -15.21
N GLU A 123 -11.62 -13.49 -14.58
CA GLU A 123 -12.09 -14.88 -14.45
C GLU A 123 -13.14 -15.08 -13.33
N SER A 124 -13.23 -14.13 -12.39
CA SER A 124 -14.12 -14.19 -11.23
C SER A 124 -15.62 -14.34 -11.56
N ARG A 125 -16.35 -15.10 -10.73
CA ARG A 125 -17.83 -15.12 -10.72
C ARG A 125 -18.47 -13.76 -10.38
N LEU A 126 -17.66 -12.81 -9.93
CA LEU A 126 -18.01 -11.43 -9.60
C LEU A 126 -17.45 -10.40 -10.60
N SER A 127 -16.84 -10.85 -11.70
CA SER A 127 -16.14 -10.00 -12.68
C SER A 127 -16.94 -8.77 -13.11
N ALA A 128 -18.25 -8.88 -13.40
CA ALA A 128 -19.09 -7.73 -13.75
C ALA A 128 -19.20 -6.68 -12.63
N ALA A 129 -19.32 -7.10 -11.37
CA ALA A 129 -19.39 -6.21 -10.21
C ALA A 129 -18.02 -5.60 -9.89
N ALA A 130 -16.95 -6.39 -9.98
CA ALA A 130 -15.58 -5.92 -9.82
C ALA A 130 -15.20 -4.91 -10.92
N ARG A 131 -15.57 -5.18 -12.18
CA ARG A 131 -15.37 -4.25 -13.32
C ARG A 131 -16.06 -2.91 -13.09
N LYS A 132 -17.32 -2.92 -12.63
CA LYS A 132 -18.08 -1.73 -12.25
C LYS A 132 -17.37 -0.93 -11.15
N LEU A 133 -16.86 -1.60 -10.11
CA LEU A 133 -16.15 -0.96 -9.01
C LEU A 133 -14.80 -0.35 -9.45
N ILE A 134 -13.96 -1.11 -10.14
CA ILE A 134 -12.63 -0.66 -10.58
C ILE A 134 -12.74 0.57 -11.49
N ARG A 135 -13.75 0.59 -12.37
CA ARG A 135 -14.02 1.76 -13.24
C ARG A 135 -14.52 2.99 -12.50
N GLN A 136 -14.94 2.87 -11.24
CA GLN A 136 -15.28 4.03 -10.39
C GLN A 136 -14.05 4.61 -9.65
N ILE A 137 -12.89 3.95 -9.70
CA ILE A 137 -11.65 4.46 -9.09
C ILE A 137 -11.12 5.65 -9.93
N PRO A 138 -11.12 6.89 -9.40
CA PRO A 138 -10.81 8.06 -10.19
C PRO A 138 -9.32 8.17 -10.55
N ASP A 139 -8.43 7.58 -9.74
CA ASP A 139 -6.98 7.75 -9.89
C ASP A 139 -6.46 7.10 -11.18
N TRP A 140 -7.01 5.95 -11.57
CA TRP A 140 -6.73 5.36 -12.88
C TRP A 140 -7.12 6.32 -14.01
N HIS A 141 -8.33 6.87 -13.96
CA HIS A 141 -8.80 7.78 -15.02
C HIS A 141 -7.98 9.07 -15.08
N LEU A 142 -7.56 9.61 -13.94
CA LEU A 142 -6.76 10.83 -13.89
C LEU A 142 -5.33 10.65 -14.39
N ILE A 143 -4.72 9.49 -14.13
CA ILE A 143 -3.33 9.22 -14.47
C ILE A 143 -3.22 8.57 -15.86
N ALA A 144 -4.05 7.58 -16.17
CA ALA A 144 -3.96 6.77 -17.39
C ALA A 144 -5.11 6.99 -18.39
N GLY A 145 -6.08 7.85 -18.09
CA GLY A 145 -7.12 8.24 -19.05
C GLY A 145 -6.52 8.87 -20.31
N GLY A 146 -6.92 8.39 -21.48
CA GLY A 146 -6.37 8.81 -22.78
C GLY A 146 -5.16 8.02 -23.28
N SER A 147 -4.63 7.07 -22.49
CA SER A 147 -3.52 6.19 -22.92
C SER A 147 -3.93 5.00 -23.80
N GLY A 148 -5.23 4.76 -23.99
CA GLY A 148 -5.74 3.57 -24.68
C GLY A 148 -5.73 2.28 -23.85
N ILE A 149 -5.03 2.23 -22.71
CA ILE A 149 -5.04 1.07 -21.81
C ILE A 149 -6.36 1.04 -21.01
N ASP A 150 -7.16 -0.03 -21.18
CA ASP A 150 -8.23 -0.36 -20.23
C ASP A 150 -7.60 -0.96 -18.95
N PRO A 151 -8.02 -0.53 -17.74
CA PRO A 151 -7.39 -0.98 -16.49
C PRO A 151 -7.52 -2.48 -16.23
N ILE A 152 -8.50 -3.14 -16.84
CA ILE A 152 -8.91 -4.52 -16.56
C ILE A 152 -8.57 -5.44 -17.72
N ASP A 153 -8.73 -4.96 -18.96
CA ASP A 153 -8.45 -5.76 -20.15
C ASP A 153 -7.05 -5.52 -20.74
N GLY A 154 -6.38 -4.42 -20.37
CA GLY A 154 -5.02 -4.10 -20.82
C GLY A 154 -3.89 -4.51 -19.86
N LEU A 155 -4.23 -4.92 -18.62
CA LEU A 155 -3.27 -5.27 -17.56
C LEU A 155 -3.55 -6.66 -16.98
N ASP A 156 -2.52 -7.39 -16.58
CA ASP A 156 -2.64 -8.61 -15.76
C ASP A 156 -2.58 -8.30 -14.27
N ARG A 157 -1.77 -7.32 -13.86
CA ARG A 157 -1.67 -6.86 -12.47
C ARG A 157 -1.51 -5.35 -12.40
N LEU A 158 -2.12 -4.75 -11.37
CA LEU A 158 -2.06 -3.32 -11.09
C LEU A 158 -1.69 -3.09 -9.62
N LEU A 159 -0.82 -2.12 -9.37
CA LEU A 159 -0.56 -1.48 -8.09
C LEU A 159 -0.93 0.00 -8.21
N ILE A 160 -1.70 0.51 -7.24
CA ILE A 160 -1.90 1.93 -6.96
C ILE A 160 -1.34 2.17 -5.57
N ALA A 161 -0.35 3.06 -5.42
CA ALA A 161 0.20 3.40 -4.11
C ALA A 161 0.33 4.91 -3.92
N THR A 162 0.40 5.32 -2.66
CA THR A 162 0.71 6.71 -2.29
C THR A 162 1.38 6.77 -0.90
N PRO A 163 2.43 7.60 -0.73
CA PRO A 163 2.96 7.94 0.58
C PRO A 163 2.09 8.98 1.31
N ASP A 164 1.16 9.66 0.64
CA ASP A 164 0.12 10.43 1.33
C ASP A 164 -1.16 10.52 0.49
N PRO A 165 -2.30 9.92 0.90
CA PRO A 165 -3.59 10.06 0.22
C PRO A 165 -4.06 11.52 0.07
N ARG A 166 -3.45 12.44 0.82
CA ARG A 166 -3.72 13.87 0.74
C ARG A 166 -3.08 14.56 -0.48
N ARG A 167 -2.14 13.87 -1.14
CA ARG A 167 -1.24 14.41 -2.18
C ARG A 167 -1.39 13.61 -3.48
N ARG A 168 -2.22 14.09 -4.42
CA ARG A 168 -2.37 13.47 -5.77
C ARG A 168 -1.04 13.40 -6.51
N ASP A 169 -0.21 14.39 -6.23
CA ASP A 169 1.12 14.57 -6.78
C ASP A 169 2.12 13.51 -6.32
N LEU A 170 1.75 12.64 -5.37
CA LEU A 170 2.56 11.52 -4.91
C LEU A 170 1.94 10.14 -5.24
N ILE A 171 0.81 10.10 -5.94
CA ILE A 171 0.22 8.83 -6.41
C ILE A 171 1.11 8.21 -7.48
N VAL A 172 1.42 6.93 -7.29
CA VAL A 172 2.19 6.10 -8.23
C VAL A 172 1.34 4.91 -8.68
N LEU A 173 1.47 4.56 -9.95
CA LEU A 173 0.96 3.33 -10.53
C LEU A 173 2.13 2.40 -10.87
N ALA A 174 1.93 1.09 -10.74
CA ALA A 174 2.75 0.11 -11.42
C ALA A 174 1.85 -0.95 -12.05
N GLY A 175 2.20 -1.42 -13.24
CA GLY A 175 1.37 -2.35 -13.98
C GLY A 175 2.19 -3.42 -14.69
N LYS A 176 1.59 -4.60 -14.84
CA LYS A 176 1.99 -5.63 -15.78
C LYS A 176 0.97 -5.61 -16.92
N SER A 177 1.40 -5.25 -18.12
CA SER A 177 0.57 -5.24 -19.31
C SER A 177 0.29 -6.67 -19.79
N VAL A 178 -0.87 -6.89 -20.41
CA VAL A 178 -1.15 -8.09 -21.21
C VAL A 178 -0.23 -8.13 -22.45
N GLY A 179 0.06 -6.97 -23.02
CA GLY A 179 1.03 -6.82 -24.11
C GLY A 179 2.47 -6.76 -23.64
N ASP A 180 3.36 -6.38 -24.55
CA ASP A 180 4.80 -6.24 -24.30
C ASP A 180 5.24 -4.76 -24.19
N ARG A 181 6.56 -4.55 -24.28
CA ARG A 181 7.19 -3.23 -24.29
C ARG A 181 6.61 -2.28 -25.34
N SER A 182 6.20 -2.74 -26.52
CA SER A 182 5.72 -1.85 -27.58
C SER A 182 4.36 -1.25 -27.21
N MET A 183 3.45 -2.04 -26.64
CA MET A 183 2.14 -1.56 -26.16
C MET A 183 2.30 -0.48 -25.08
N ILE A 184 3.27 -0.65 -24.17
CA ILE A 184 3.56 0.34 -23.11
C ILE A 184 4.08 1.65 -23.71
N ARG A 185 4.91 1.58 -24.76
CA ARG A 185 5.42 2.77 -25.48
C ARG A 185 4.31 3.46 -26.27
N GLU A 186 3.52 2.69 -27.02
CA GLU A 186 2.38 3.19 -27.79
C GLU A 186 1.35 3.91 -26.90
N ALA A 187 1.08 3.40 -25.70
CA ALA A 187 0.21 4.06 -24.73
C ALA A 187 0.75 5.42 -24.25
N ALA A 188 2.06 5.53 -24.05
CA ALA A 188 2.73 6.79 -23.68
C ALA A 188 2.77 7.78 -24.86
N GLU A 189 2.99 7.28 -26.08
CA GLU A 189 2.97 8.07 -27.31
C GLU A 189 1.54 8.57 -27.60
N THR A 190 0.52 7.74 -27.36
CA THR A 190 -0.91 8.08 -27.51
C THR A 190 -1.36 9.16 -26.54
N ILE A 191 -1.03 9.04 -25.24
CA ILE A 191 -1.42 10.05 -24.26
C ILE A 191 -0.70 11.38 -24.52
N ALA A 192 0.55 11.36 -25.01
CA ALA A 192 1.26 12.56 -25.45
C ALA A 192 0.62 13.20 -26.69
N ALA A 193 0.32 12.41 -27.72
CA ALA A 193 -0.30 12.86 -28.95
C ALA A 193 -1.69 13.48 -28.71
N SER A 194 -2.48 12.92 -27.79
CA SER A 194 -3.79 13.49 -27.41
C SER A 194 -3.70 14.88 -26.77
N GLN A 195 -2.52 15.28 -26.28
CA GLN A 195 -2.22 16.62 -25.77
C GLN A 195 -1.38 17.48 -26.75
N GLY A 196 -1.22 17.04 -28.00
CA GLY A 196 -0.41 17.73 -29.01
C GLY A 196 1.09 17.72 -28.72
N ARG A 197 1.57 16.74 -27.95
CA ARG A 197 2.98 16.57 -27.56
C ARG A 197 3.60 15.34 -28.20
N ALA A 198 4.92 15.34 -28.32
CA ALA A 198 5.71 14.15 -28.61
C ALA A 198 6.53 13.77 -27.37
N ILE A 199 6.89 12.50 -27.25
CA ILE A 199 7.81 12.00 -26.22
C ILE A 199 9.02 11.31 -26.86
N GLU A 200 10.10 11.25 -26.10
CA GLU A 200 11.28 10.48 -26.41
C GLU A 200 11.58 9.59 -25.20
N PHE A 201 11.79 8.29 -25.45
CA PHE A 201 12.23 7.36 -24.42
C PHE A 201 13.76 7.41 -24.27
N ARG A 202 14.22 7.71 -23.06
CA ARG A 202 15.64 7.83 -22.68
C ARG A 202 16.00 6.78 -21.64
N ARG A 203 17.29 6.44 -21.53
CA ARG A 203 17.76 5.47 -20.53
C ARG A 203 18.34 6.18 -19.32
N GLU A 204 17.61 6.13 -18.21
CA GLU A 204 17.94 6.79 -16.94
C GLU A 204 17.71 5.81 -15.79
N ASN A 205 18.52 5.87 -14.72
CA ASN A 205 18.44 4.92 -13.58
C ASN A 205 18.47 3.43 -14.00
N GLY A 206 19.12 3.12 -15.13
CA GLY A 206 19.23 1.77 -15.69
C GLY A 206 18.02 1.30 -16.53
N VAL A 207 16.89 2.00 -16.47
CA VAL A 207 15.62 1.66 -17.14
C VAL A 207 15.28 2.66 -18.26
N GLU A 208 14.35 2.31 -19.13
CA GLU A 208 13.87 3.19 -20.20
C GLU A 208 12.71 4.04 -19.66
N GLN A 209 12.76 5.36 -19.83
CA GLN A 209 11.82 6.32 -19.25
C GLN A 209 11.39 7.37 -20.25
N ALA A 210 10.17 7.89 -20.12
CA ALA A 210 9.67 9.04 -20.85
C ALA A 210 8.74 9.90 -19.97
N PRO A 211 8.50 11.19 -20.30
CA PRO A 211 7.45 11.98 -19.68
C PRO A 211 6.08 11.33 -19.85
N TRP A 212 5.26 11.35 -18.79
CA TRP A 212 3.90 10.83 -18.80
C TRP A 212 2.88 11.93 -18.54
N TYR A 213 2.13 12.29 -19.59
CA TYR A 213 1.19 13.40 -19.57
C TYR A 213 -0.18 12.97 -19.02
N SER A 214 -0.32 12.99 -17.69
CA SER A 214 -1.59 12.73 -17.00
C SER A 214 -2.68 13.78 -17.32
N LEU A 215 -3.93 13.50 -16.96
CA LEU A 215 -5.05 14.47 -17.05
C LEU A 215 -5.09 15.46 -15.86
N ASP A 216 -4.29 15.21 -14.82
CA ASP A 216 -4.02 16.17 -13.76
C ASP A 216 -2.67 16.91 -14.01
N PRO A 217 -2.39 18.04 -13.34
CA PRO A 217 -1.21 18.85 -13.63
C PRO A 217 0.07 18.30 -12.97
N THR A 218 0.07 17.07 -12.46
CA THR A 218 1.26 16.49 -11.82
C THR A 218 2.20 15.95 -12.88
N GLU A 219 3.45 16.41 -12.83
CA GLU A 219 4.54 15.83 -13.60
C GLU A 219 4.81 14.39 -13.16
N ARG A 220 4.71 13.46 -14.12
CA ARG A 220 5.05 12.05 -13.92
C ARG A 220 5.94 11.58 -15.07
N VAL A 221 6.71 10.54 -14.81
CA VAL A 221 7.42 9.74 -15.81
C VAL A 221 6.78 8.36 -15.89
N ILE A 222 6.78 7.77 -17.08
CA ILE A 222 6.61 6.34 -17.26
C ILE A 222 7.99 5.70 -17.37
N ALA A 223 8.23 4.63 -16.60
CA ALA A 223 9.45 3.85 -16.66
C ALA A 223 9.14 2.39 -17.00
N ILE A 224 9.81 1.82 -17.98
CA ILE A 224 9.66 0.43 -18.40
C ILE A 224 10.67 -0.42 -17.63
N VAL A 225 10.18 -1.06 -16.56
CA VAL A 225 10.96 -1.78 -15.55
C VAL A 225 11.05 -3.30 -15.80
N GLY A 226 10.37 -3.81 -16.83
CA GLY A 226 10.44 -5.21 -17.26
C GLY A 226 9.98 -5.40 -18.72
N PRO A 227 9.88 -6.64 -19.22
CA PRO A 227 9.38 -6.91 -20.58
C PRO A 227 7.92 -6.49 -20.79
N GLN A 228 7.10 -6.62 -19.75
CA GLN A 228 5.66 -6.26 -19.73
C GLN A 228 5.34 -5.27 -18.61
N HIS A 229 6.35 -4.80 -17.86
CA HIS A 229 6.14 -4.07 -16.61
C HIS A 229 6.52 -2.61 -16.73
N PHE A 230 5.67 -1.75 -16.19
CA PHE A 230 5.88 -0.31 -16.15
C PHE A 230 5.53 0.28 -14.78
N THR A 231 6.06 1.47 -14.50
CA THR A 231 5.63 2.35 -13.41
C THR A 231 5.29 3.72 -13.97
N ILE A 232 4.22 4.35 -13.49
CA ILE A 232 3.92 5.77 -13.71
C ILE A 232 4.04 6.47 -12.36
N SER A 233 4.99 7.38 -12.21
CA SER A 233 5.31 8.00 -10.92
C SER A 233 5.88 9.41 -11.08
N PRO A 234 5.86 10.25 -10.03
CA PRO A 234 6.71 11.44 -9.99
C PRO A 234 8.19 11.07 -10.22
N PRO A 235 9.01 11.93 -10.85
CA PRO A 235 10.40 11.60 -11.19
C PRO A 235 11.23 11.08 -10.01
N GLY A 236 11.08 11.70 -8.83
CA GLY A 236 11.80 11.31 -7.61
C GLY A 236 11.36 9.98 -6.96
N ALA A 237 10.22 9.40 -7.36
CA ALA A 237 9.66 8.22 -6.69
C ALA A 237 10.15 6.88 -7.27
N LEU A 238 10.77 6.87 -8.47
CA LEU A 238 11.18 5.64 -9.14
C LEU A 238 12.23 4.86 -8.34
N GLY A 239 13.20 5.54 -7.71
CA GLY A 239 14.20 4.89 -6.86
C GLY A 239 13.57 4.11 -5.70
N THR A 240 12.56 4.71 -5.06
CA THR A 240 11.77 4.08 -3.99
C THR A 240 11.01 2.86 -4.50
N LEU A 241 10.35 2.95 -5.67
CA LEU A 241 9.63 1.81 -6.26
C LEU A 241 10.54 0.61 -6.58
N LEU A 242 11.75 0.87 -7.09
CA LEU A 242 12.75 -0.17 -7.34
C LEU A 242 13.30 -0.76 -6.03
N ALA A 243 13.42 0.04 -4.97
CA ALA A 243 13.78 -0.45 -3.63
C ALA A 243 12.64 -1.30 -3.00
N MET A 244 11.37 -0.92 -3.20
CA MET A 244 10.20 -1.69 -2.75
C MET A 244 10.15 -3.07 -3.40
N ALA A 245 10.40 -3.17 -4.71
CA ALA A 245 10.51 -4.45 -5.41
C ALA A 245 11.55 -5.37 -4.74
N ARG A 246 12.79 -4.86 -4.56
CA ARG A 246 13.90 -5.59 -3.92
C ARG A 246 13.67 -5.92 -2.44
N HIS A 247 12.80 -5.19 -1.74
CA HIS A 247 12.40 -5.53 -0.39
C HIS A 247 11.48 -6.76 -0.42
N ARG A 248 10.39 -6.70 -1.20
CA ARG A 248 9.42 -7.80 -1.35
C ARG A 248 10.04 -9.08 -1.91
N GLU A 249 11.04 -8.99 -2.80
CA GLU A 249 11.83 -10.15 -3.23
C GLU A 249 12.43 -10.96 -2.07
N ARG A 250 12.80 -10.27 -0.98
CA ARG A 250 13.45 -10.86 0.20
C ARG A 250 12.45 -11.27 1.27
N THR A 251 11.38 -10.48 1.46
CA THR A 251 10.39 -10.67 2.53
C THR A 251 9.13 -11.43 2.10
N ALA A 252 8.93 -11.72 0.81
CA ALA A 252 7.70 -12.32 0.28
C ALA A 252 7.21 -13.54 1.07
N GLN A 253 8.10 -14.46 1.44
CA GLN A 253 7.70 -15.66 2.17
C GLN A 253 7.25 -15.35 3.61
N ASP A 254 7.88 -14.39 4.27
CA ASP A 254 7.53 -13.96 5.64
C ASP A 254 6.24 -13.12 5.64
N GLU A 255 5.97 -12.41 4.54
CA GLU A 255 4.73 -11.64 4.30
C GLU A 255 3.55 -12.51 3.82
N GLY A 256 3.76 -13.80 3.50
CA GLY A 256 2.73 -14.70 2.95
C GLY A 256 2.38 -14.45 1.48
N LEU A 257 3.33 -13.91 0.71
CA LEU A 257 3.19 -13.52 -0.68
C LEU A 257 3.75 -14.57 -1.65
N GLU A 258 3.22 -14.57 -2.88
CA GLU A 258 3.81 -15.26 -4.02
C GLU A 258 5.28 -14.86 -4.20
N ARG A 259 6.20 -15.84 -4.26
CA ARG A 259 7.62 -15.57 -4.54
C ARG A 259 7.79 -15.06 -5.97
N ALA A 260 8.19 -13.81 -6.12
CA ALA A 260 8.42 -13.15 -7.39
C ALA A 260 9.80 -12.47 -7.43
N ARG A 261 10.21 -11.97 -8.61
CA ARG A 261 11.49 -11.28 -8.83
C ARG A 261 11.31 -10.04 -9.71
N GLY A 262 12.19 -9.06 -9.54
CA GLY A 262 12.17 -7.81 -10.30
C GLY A 262 10.81 -7.10 -10.16
N ALA A 263 10.28 -6.65 -11.30
CA ALA A 263 9.02 -5.93 -11.33
C ALA A 263 7.80 -6.77 -10.91
N ASP A 264 7.80 -8.10 -11.06
CA ASP A 264 6.72 -8.95 -10.55
C ASP A 264 6.64 -8.93 -9.02
N ALA A 265 7.76 -8.70 -8.30
CA ALA A 265 7.76 -8.60 -6.83
C ALA A 265 7.11 -7.31 -6.30
N LEU A 266 7.12 -6.23 -7.08
CA LEU A 266 6.37 -5.01 -6.76
C LEU A 266 4.85 -5.25 -6.80
N LEU A 267 4.43 -6.12 -7.71
CA LEU A 267 3.03 -6.47 -8.01
C LEU A 267 2.58 -7.80 -7.36
N SER A 268 3.38 -8.39 -6.47
CA SER A 268 3.02 -9.67 -5.84
C SER A 268 1.84 -9.52 -4.86
N LEU A 269 0.96 -10.51 -4.90
CA LEU A 269 -0.12 -10.71 -3.93
C LEU A 269 0.14 -12.02 -3.14
N GLY A 270 -0.71 -12.31 -2.16
CA GLY A 270 -0.78 -13.62 -1.50
C GLY A 270 -1.37 -14.69 -2.41
N GLU A 271 -1.23 -15.95 -2.00
CA GLU A 271 -1.79 -17.10 -2.74
C GLU A 271 -3.32 -16.94 -2.90
N ASP A 272 -3.78 -17.05 -4.15
CA ASP A 272 -5.17 -16.87 -4.60
C ASP A 272 -5.85 -15.53 -4.32
N GLU A 273 -5.12 -14.52 -3.81
CA GLU A 273 -5.64 -13.16 -3.68
C GLU A 273 -5.93 -12.52 -5.05
N ALA A 274 -7.14 -11.98 -5.21
CA ALA A 274 -7.51 -11.14 -6.35
C ALA A 274 -7.27 -9.65 -6.05
N ILE A 275 -7.41 -9.24 -4.78
CA ILE A 275 -7.19 -7.85 -4.33
C ILE A 275 -6.45 -7.88 -2.99
N SER A 276 -5.49 -6.97 -2.81
CA SER A 276 -4.78 -6.71 -1.55
C SER A 276 -4.70 -5.20 -1.30
N ILE A 277 -4.95 -4.78 -0.06
CA ILE A 277 -4.74 -3.42 0.43
C ILE A 277 -3.77 -3.51 1.61
N GLU A 278 -2.67 -2.79 1.54
CA GLU A 278 -1.68 -2.67 2.61
C GLU A 278 -1.61 -1.19 3.04
N VAL A 279 -1.52 -0.93 4.35
CA VAL A 279 -1.52 0.41 4.95
C VAL A 279 -0.50 0.47 6.08
N GLU A 280 0.38 1.46 6.09
CA GLU A 280 1.23 1.81 7.24
C GLU A 280 0.84 3.18 7.80
N ASN A 281 1.27 3.46 9.03
CA ASN A 281 1.04 4.74 9.72
C ASN A 281 -0.46 5.09 9.78
N VAL A 282 -1.30 4.10 10.08
CA VAL A 282 -2.76 4.24 10.25
C VAL A 282 -3.14 5.37 11.23
N PRO A 283 -2.40 5.66 12.34
CA PRO A 283 -2.72 6.79 13.22
C PRO A 283 -2.65 8.16 12.55
N SER A 284 -1.86 8.31 11.47
CA SER A 284 -1.84 9.53 10.66
C SER A 284 -3.12 9.75 9.86
N TYR A 285 -3.97 8.72 9.70
CA TYR A 285 -5.21 8.77 8.90
C TYR A 285 -6.48 8.58 9.73
N ALA A 286 -6.44 7.70 10.74
CA ALA A 286 -7.60 7.25 11.49
C ALA A 286 -7.52 7.65 12.97
N ARG A 287 -7.64 8.96 13.27
CA ARG A 287 -7.57 9.50 14.64
C ARG A 287 -8.78 9.22 15.55
N ARG A 288 -9.84 8.58 15.03
CA ARG A 288 -11.13 8.37 15.73
C ARG A 288 -11.78 7.04 15.34
N LEU A 289 -11.10 5.93 15.60
CA LEU A 289 -11.71 4.61 15.54
C LEU A 289 -12.42 4.27 16.87
N PRO A 290 -13.47 3.43 16.87
CA PRO A 290 -14.14 2.99 18.10
C PRO A 290 -13.29 2.00 18.92
N CYS A 291 -12.21 1.48 18.34
CA CYS A 291 -11.26 0.56 18.95
C CYS A 291 -9.83 1.13 18.84
N PRO A 292 -8.86 0.60 19.60
CA PRO A 292 -7.46 0.98 19.47
C PRO A 292 -7.00 1.01 18.01
N VAL A 293 -6.24 2.05 17.67
CA VAL A 293 -5.77 2.29 16.31
C VAL A 293 -4.50 1.46 16.07
N PRO A 294 -4.47 0.57 15.07
CA PRO A 294 -3.24 -0.16 14.73
C PRO A 294 -2.19 0.78 14.18
N GLU A 295 -0.93 0.35 14.10
CA GLU A 295 0.13 1.07 13.39
C GLU A 295 0.03 0.84 11.88
N LYS A 296 -0.22 -0.41 11.48
CA LYS A 296 -0.25 -0.89 10.10
C LYS A 296 -1.27 -2.02 9.94
N GLY A 297 -1.68 -2.29 8.72
CA GLY A 297 -2.61 -3.36 8.41
C GLY A 297 -2.56 -3.82 6.95
N ARG A 298 -2.96 -5.07 6.74
CA ARG A 298 -3.22 -5.67 5.43
C ARG A 298 -4.67 -6.14 5.41
N ALA A 299 -5.36 -5.94 4.29
CA ALA A 299 -6.61 -6.62 3.96
C ALA A 299 -6.45 -7.30 2.59
N SER A 300 -7.07 -8.46 2.42
CA SER A 300 -7.00 -9.27 1.21
C SER A 300 -8.37 -9.83 0.85
N ILE A 301 -8.60 -10.06 -0.43
CA ILE A 301 -9.84 -10.63 -0.96
C ILE A 301 -9.46 -11.74 -1.93
N ARG A 302 -9.96 -12.96 -1.69
CA ARG A 302 -9.84 -14.10 -2.61
C ARG A 302 -11.20 -14.74 -2.89
N GLU A 303 -11.36 -15.25 -4.10
CA GLU A 303 -12.51 -16.08 -4.43
C GLU A 303 -12.30 -17.50 -3.89
N THR A 304 -13.38 -18.14 -3.45
CA THR A 304 -13.40 -19.50 -2.92
C THR A 304 -14.45 -20.33 -3.65
N ALA A 305 -14.47 -21.65 -3.42
CA ALA A 305 -15.46 -22.55 -4.03
C ALA A 305 -16.92 -22.20 -3.67
N SER A 306 -17.16 -21.56 -2.53
CA SER A 306 -18.51 -21.26 -2.00
C SER A 306 -18.86 -19.77 -1.92
N GLY A 307 -17.96 -18.88 -2.35
CA GLY A 307 -18.11 -17.45 -2.13
C GLY A 307 -16.80 -16.69 -2.24
N VAL A 308 -16.64 -15.64 -1.43
CA VAL A 308 -15.44 -14.80 -1.28
C VAL A 308 -14.97 -14.86 0.18
N ALA A 309 -13.65 -14.97 0.38
CA ALA A 309 -13.03 -14.76 1.67
C ALA A 309 -12.36 -13.39 1.71
N ILE A 310 -12.57 -12.66 2.80
CA ILE A 310 -11.87 -11.42 3.13
C ILE A 310 -11.06 -11.69 4.40
N ASP A 311 -9.75 -11.50 4.33
CA ASP A 311 -8.85 -11.64 5.48
C ASP A 311 -8.08 -10.35 5.70
N ALA A 312 -8.16 -9.82 6.92
CA ALA A 312 -7.40 -8.68 7.37
C ALA A 312 -6.47 -9.05 8.52
N ALA A 313 -5.28 -8.47 8.56
CA ALA A 313 -4.33 -8.56 9.66
C ALA A 313 -3.89 -7.15 10.02
N VAL A 314 -4.13 -6.72 11.26
CA VAL A 314 -3.75 -5.41 11.78
C VAL A 314 -2.75 -5.57 12.92
N PHE A 315 -1.76 -4.68 12.97
CA PHE A 315 -0.61 -4.79 13.87
C PHE A 315 -0.57 -3.56 14.78
N TYR A 316 -0.32 -3.80 16.05
CA TYR A 316 -0.32 -2.80 17.10
C TYR A 316 1.11 -2.57 17.61
N ALA A 317 1.33 -1.37 18.17
CA ALA A 317 2.50 -1.08 18.98
C ALA A 317 2.61 -2.09 20.15
N GLU A 318 3.81 -2.22 20.72
CA GLU A 318 4.06 -3.10 21.85
C GLU A 318 3.17 -2.78 23.07
N GLY A 319 2.77 -3.82 23.81
CA GLY A 319 1.85 -3.75 24.95
C GLY A 319 0.48 -4.37 24.65
N ASP A 320 -0.52 -4.05 25.47
CA ASP A 320 -1.82 -4.73 25.48
C ASP A 320 -2.75 -4.34 24.32
N GLY A 321 -2.35 -3.39 23.45
CA GLY A 321 -3.19 -2.78 22.42
C GLY A 321 -3.85 -3.77 21.45
N ALA A 322 -3.16 -4.87 21.10
CA ALA A 322 -3.74 -5.93 20.27
C ALA A 322 -4.86 -6.70 21.00
N SER A 323 -4.71 -6.96 22.30
CA SER A 323 -5.71 -7.67 23.10
C SER A 323 -6.95 -6.81 23.37
N GLU A 324 -6.75 -5.52 23.68
CA GLU A 324 -7.82 -4.53 23.81
C GLU A 324 -8.57 -4.35 22.49
N ALA A 325 -7.84 -4.31 21.37
CA ALA A 325 -8.41 -4.24 20.04
C ALA A 325 -9.24 -5.49 19.70
N ALA A 326 -8.73 -6.70 19.93
CA ALA A 326 -9.49 -7.94 19.67
C ALA A 326 -10.81 -7.95 20.46
N ALA A 327 -10.75 -7.65 21.77
CA ALA A 327 -11.93 -7.56 22.62
C ALA A 327 -12.91 -6.44 22.19
N CYS A 328 -12.39 -5.33 21.66
CA CYS A 328 -13.21 -4.24 21.12
C CYS A 328 -13.89 -4.62 19.81
N TRP A 329 -13.14 -5.17 18.84
CA TRP A 329 -13.66 -5.60 17.55
C TRP A 329 -14.70 -6.71 17.71
N GLU A 330 -14.56 -7.59 18.70
CA GLU A 330 -15.58 -8.58 19.05
C GLU A 330 -16.91 -7.94 19.51
N ARG A 331 -16.85 -6.91 20.35
CA ARG A 331 -18.05 -6.14 20.73
C ARG A 331 -18.69 -5.44 19.52
N VAL A 332 -17.87 -4.83 18.67
CA VAL A 332 -18.32 -4.16 17.43
C VAL A 332 -18.99 -5.15 16.46
N ARG A 333 -18.38 -6.32 16.26
CA ARG A 333 -18.92 -7.44 15.46
C ARG A 333 -20.29 -7.86 15.98
N ALA A 334 -20.41 -8.15 17.27
CA ALA A 334 -21.66 -8.59 17.90
C ALA A 334 -22.79 -7.54 17.77
N VAL A 335 -22.48 -6.26 17.99
CA VAL A 335 -23.44 -5.16 17.81
C VAL A 335 -24.00 -5.15 16.38
N TYR A 336 -23.15 -5.19 15.34
CA TYR A 336 -23.62 -5.15 13.96
C TYR A 336 -24.29 -6.43 13.48
N ALA A 337 -23.82 -7.60 13.89
CA ALA A 337 -24.46 -8.86 13.53
C ALA A 337 -25.91 -8.92 14.06
N SER A 338 -26.17 -8.29 15.22
CA SER A 338 -27.52 -8.14 15.79
C SER A 338 -28.36 -7.00 15.17
N HIS A 339 -27.74 -6.02 14.49
CA HIS A 339 -28.41 -4.80 14.05
C HIS A 339 -29.41 -5.05 12.91
N LEU A 340 -30.65 -4.59 13.07
CA LEU A 340 -31.78 -4.93 12.19
C LEU A 340 -31.50 -4.67 10.71
N LEU A 341 -30.99 -3.48 10.35
CA LEU A 341 -30.69 -3.15 8.94
C LEU A 341 -29.66 -4.09 8.32
N VAL A 342 -28.68 -4.56 9.11
CA VAL A 342 -27.58 -5.43 8.65
C VAL A 342 -28.10 -6.84 8.37
N ARG A 343 -29.01 -7.32 9.23
CA ARG A 343 -29.73 -8.59 9.01
C ARG A 343 -30.69 -8.49 7.83
N LEU A 344 -31.38 -7.36 7.64
CA LEU A 344 -32.29 -7.11 6.51
C LEU A 344 -31.57 -7.09 5.15
N VAL A 345 -30.36 -6.52 5.06
CA VAL A 345 -29.56 -6.59 3.82
C VAL A 345 -28.84 -7.94 3.62
N GLY A 346 -28.97 -8.88 4.57
CA GLY A 346 -28.40 -10.22 4.48
C GLY A 346 -26.95 -10.36 4.94
N LEU A 347 -26.33 -9.32 5.51
CA LEU A 347 -24.93 -9.35 5.99
C LEU A 347 -24.78 -9.87 7.42
N GLY A 348 -25.87 -9.91 8.21
CA GLY A 348 -25.86 -10.43 9.59
C GLY A 348 -25.15 -11.79 9.76
N PRO A 349 -25.51 -12.84 9.00
CA PRO A 349 -24.87 -14.15 9.09
C PRO A 349 -23.36 -14.16 8.76
N ALA A 350 -22.90 -13.25 7.90
CA ALA A 350 -21.47 -13.13 7.59
C ALA A 350 -20.68 -12.53 8.76
N LEU A 351 -21.28 -11.59 9.52
CA LEU A 351 -20.68 -11.02 10.72
C LEU A 351 -20.79 -11.98 11.92
N ASP A 352 -21.91 -12.70 12.07
CA ASP A 352 -22.07 -13.80 13.04
C ASP A 352 -20.96 -14.85 12.84
N GLY A 353 -20.64 -15.18 11.58
CA GLY A 353 -19.59 -16.13 11.19
C GLY A 353 -18.16 -15.57 11.08
N ALA A 354 -17.96 -14.25 11.19
CA ALA A 354 -16.64 -13.63 11.12
C ALA A 354 -15.79 -14.01 12.34
N ARG A 355 -14.51 -14.28 12.14
CA ARG A 355 -13.56 -14.66 13.20
C ARG A 355 -12.62 -13.50 13.50
N ILE A 356 -12.31 -13.32 14.78
CA ILE A 356 -11.32 -12.36 15.27
C ILE A 356 -10.33 -13.15 16.13
N GLU A 357 -9.09 -13.26 15.67
CA GLU A 357 -8.04 -14.06 16.30
C GLU A 357 -6.90 -13.14 16.75
N LEU A 358 -6.49 -13.26 18.02
CA LEU A 358 -5.36 -12.54 18.60
C LEU A 358 -4.08 -13.36 18.42
N ASP A 359 -3.06 -12.76 17.82
CA ASP A 359 -1.75 -13.36 17.59
C ASP A 359 -0.66 -12.37 18.02
N GLN A 360 -0.23 -12.50 19.29
CA GLN A 360 0.75 -11.65 19.96
C GLN A 360 0.42 -10.14 19.83
N SER A 361 1.12 -9.43 18.94
CA SER A 361 0.94 -7.99 18.67
C SER A 361 -0.02 -7.68 17.51
N SER A 362 -0.72 -8.69 16.99
CA SER A 362 -1.60 -8.57 15.82
C SER A 362 -3.00 -9.13 16.07
N VAL A 363 -3.98 -8.59 15.34
CA VAL A 363 -5.35 -9.10 15.29
C VAL A 363 -5.67 -9.48 13.86
N ARG A 364 -6.09 -10.73 13.65
CA ARG A 364 -6.55 -11.25 12.36
C ARG A 364 -8.07 -11.27 12.35
N ILE A 365 -8.68 -10.79 11.26
CA ILE A 365 -10.12 -10.72 11.07
C ILE A 365 -10.46 -11.42 9.76
N SER A 366 -11.21 -12.51 9.83
CA SER A 366 -11.60 -13.33 8.66
C SER A 366 -13.11 -13.31 8.48
N VAL A 367 -13.57 -12.99 7.27
CA VAL A 367 -14.99 -12.92 6.91
C VAL A 367 -15.25 -13.75 5.65
N ALA A 368 -16.24 -14.63 5.69
CA ALA A 368 -16.72 -15.36 4.52
C ALA A 368 -18.03 -14.74 4.02
N LEU A 369 -18.07 -14.41 2.73
CA LEU A 369 -19.24 -13.87 2.03
C LEU A 369 -19.69 -14.86 0.96
N THR A 370 -21.00 -15.05 0.80
CA THR A 370 -21.56 -15.63 -0.43
C THR A 370 -21.38 -14.69 -1.62
N ASP A 371 -21.44 -15.19 -2.85
CA ASP A 371 -21.38 -14.35 -4.07
C ASP A 371 -22.43 -13.22 -4.06
N VAL A 372 -23.61 -13.45 -3.46
CA VAL A 372 -24.67 -12.43 -3.32
C VAL A 372 -24.24 -11.31 -2.36
N GLN A 373 -23.74 -11.68 -1.17
CA GLN A 373 -23.25 -10.71 -0.18
C GLN A 373 -22.05 -9.92 -0.71
N ALA A 374 -21.13 -10.59 -1.42
CA ALA A 374 -19.98 -9.95 -2.04
C ALA A 374 -20.42 -8.92 -3.10
N ARG A 375 -21.41 -9.22 -3.96
CA ARG A 375 -21.98 -8.24 -4.91
C ARG A 375 -22.59 -7.03 -4.19
N GLN A 376 -23.35 -7.26 -3.12
CA GLN A 376 -23.94 -6.17 -2.32
C GLN A 376 -22.86 -5.27 -1.71
N VAL A 377 -21.77 -5.83 -1.17
CA VAL A 377 -20.63 -5.07 -0.64
C VAL A 377 -19.95 -4.28 -1.75
N LEU A 378 -19.64 -4.89 -2.91
CA LEU A 378 -19.02 -4.22 -4.05
C LEU A 378 -19.87 -3.04 -4.58
N ASP A 379 -21.18 -3.24 -4.74
CA ASP A 379 -22.11 -2.20 -5.17
C ASP A 379 -22.19 -1.03 -4.17
N LEU A 380 -22.15 -1.34 -2.88
CA LEU A 380 -22.29 -0.36 -1.80
C LEU A 380 -20.98 0.43 -1.59
N VAL A 381 -19.82 -0.22 -1.70
CA VAL A 381 -18.51 0.47 -1.78
C VAL A 381 -18.45 1.35 -3.04
N GLY A 382 -18.88 0.83 -4.19
CA GLY A 382 -18.90 1.59 -5.45
C GLY A 382 -19.81 2.82 -5.43
N ALA A 383 -21.02 2.67 -4.87
CA ALA A 383 -21.94 3.78 -4.64
C ALA A 383 -21.34 4.85 -3.69
N GLN A 384 -20.61 4.42 -2.66
CA GLN A 384 -19.92 5.31 -1.74
C GLN A 384 -18.75 6.04 -2.41
N ILE A 385 -17.93 5.37 -3.23
CA ILE A 385 -16.89 6.00 -4.07
C ILE A 385 -17.52 7.06 -4.98
N ALA A 386 -18.56 6.70 -5.75
CA ALA A 386 -19.19 7.59 -6.72
C ALA A 386 -19.86 8.82 -6.06
N ARG A 387 -20.57 8.61 -4.93
CA ARG A 387 -21.19 9.69 -4.14
C ARG A 387 -20.16 10.73 -3.70
N LEU A 388 -18.97 10.28 -3.32
CA LEU A 388 -18.00 11.09 -2.60
C LEU A 388 -16.95 11.72 -3.51
N THR A 389 -16.44 10.98 -4.48
CA THR A 389 -15.61 11.53 -5.56
C THR A 389 -16.40 12.46 -6.50
N GLY A 390 -17.74 12.34 -6.53
CA GLY A 390 -18.58 12.93 -7.57
C GLY A 390 -18.29 12.37 -8.98
N TYR A 391 -17.38 11.40 -9.08
CA TYR A 391 -16.92 10.84 -10.34
C TYR A 391 -17.99 9.92 -10.90
N ARG A 392 -18.35 10.17 -12.15
CA ARG A 392 -19.10 9.24 -12.98
C ARG A 392 -18.14 8.77 -14.06
N PRO A 393 -17.85 7.46 -14.17
CA PRO A 393 -17.04 6.97 -15.28
C PRO A 393 -17.66 7.37 -16.62
N PRO A 394 -16.84 7.64 -17.65
CA PRO A 394 -17.32 7.71 -19.02
C PRO A 394 -18.22 6.50 -19.31
N ARG A 395 -19.32 6.73 -20.03
CA ARG A 395 -20.13 5.62 -20.54
C ARG A 395 -19.25 4.78 -21.47
N GLU A 396 -19.41 3.47 -21.42
CA GLU A 396 -18.88 2.62 -22.49
C GLU A 396 -19.40 3.14 -23.83
N PRO A 397 -18.58 3.16 -24.89
CA PRO A 397 -19.12 3.20 -26.24
C PRO A 397 -20.07 2.01 -26.34
N THR A 398 -21.36 2.28 -26.54
CA THR A 398 -22.31 1.21 -26.87
C THR A 398 -21.74 0.50 -28.10
N PRO A 399 -21.56 -0.83 -28.10
CA PRO A 399 -21.10 -1.51 -29.30
C PRO A 399 -22.04 -1.11 -30.43
N GLU A 400 -21.47 -0.49 -31.47
CA GLU A 400 -22.22 -0.05 -32.63
C GLU A 400 -22.93 -1.30 -33.18
N PRO A 401 -24.27 -1.29 -33.34
CA PRO A 401 -24.97 -2.48 -33.79
C PRO A 401 -24.34 -2.90 -35.10
N ALA A 402 -23.83 -4.14 -35.14
CA ALA A 402 -23.21 -4.70 -36.32
C ALA A 402 -24.16 -4.44 -37.49
N ALA A 403 -23.69 -3.70 -38.49
CA ALA A 403 -24.54 -3.22 -39.57
C ALA A 403 -25.27 -4.43 -40.17
N ASP A 404 -26.60 -4.47 -39.99
CA ASP A 404 -27.44 -5.59 -40.38
C ASP A 404 -27.07 -6.00 -41.81
N GLU A 405 -26.86 -7.30 -42.02
CA GLU A 405 -26.65 -7.85 -43.36
C GLU A 405 -27.80 -7.37 -44.24
N ALA A 406 -27.47 -6.50 -45.20
CA ALA A 406 -28.47 -5.94 -46.10
C ALA A 406 -29.21 -7.12 -46.76
N PRO A 407 -30.55 -7.18 -46.65
CA PRO A 407 -31.30 -8.34 -47.12
C PRO A 407 -31.00 -8.54 -48.60
N ALA A 408 -30.51 -9.74 -48.93
CA ALA A 408 -30.09 -10.05 -50.29
C ALA A 408 -31.25 -9.79 -51.26
N LEU A 409 -31.04 -8.86 -52.19
CA LEU A 409 -31.97 -8.60 -53.27
C LEU A 409 -32.07 -9.86 -54.14
N GLU A 410 -33.18 -10.58 -54.02
CA GLU A 410 -33.55 -11.61 -55.00
C GLU A 410 -33.71 -10.94 -56.36
N ALA A 411 -32.82 -11.31 -57.29
CA ALA A 411 -32.88 -10.89 -58.69
C ALA A 411 -33.94 -11.72 -59.45
N PRO A 412 -34.58 -11.15 -60.48
CA PRO A 412 -35.83 -11.66 -61.08
C PRO A 412 -35.68 -12.90 -61.98
#